data_AF-A0AAE5TTW4-F1
#
_entry.id   AF-A0AAE5TTW4-F1
#
_cell.length_a   1.000
_cell.length_b   1.000
_cell.length_c   1.000
_cell.angle_alpha   90.00
_cell.angle_beta   90.00
_cell.angle_gamma   90.00
#
_symmetry.space_group_name_H-M   'P 1'
#
loop_
_entity.id
_entity.type
_entity.pdbx_description
1 polymer ?
#
loop_
_entity_poly.entity_id
_entity_poly.type
_entity_poly.pdbx_seq_one_letter_code
_entity_poly.pdbx_strand_id
1 'polypeptide(L)'
;MDNRVSAGSAANAFERARFTGTASEYFGIWIVNVLLTIVTLGIYSAWAKVRRNRYFYGNTVLLGRAFEYHATGKQILIGRLIVFAFVVVANILAAIHPLFSLVTTILVLIALPWLIVRGIRFNARVTSYRNVRFDFTGTAGGAFVSVMLGGLVAFLSLGLLAPLASRWLNRYVFNNLRYGNRPFDTDPKIGTLYRALLIPALMVVLGLVVLAGLVAIAVVGMQANDPGAFEHDAAVLMIVSGMYLVVFGLIIVYGLAGLIYRAAVHNIVWSSTRIDGQHLLRSDLSRARYAWIAISNVVVTMLTLGLMRPWAAVRLARYVAEHTAIRIEGEIGEVFTQFQTTGAAVGAEYMSMEGIDFGF
;
A
#
# COMPACT_ATOMS: atom_id res chain seq x y z
N MET A 1 51.24 3.12 -16.45
CA MET A 1 51.59 2.58 -15.12
C MET A 1 51.04 3.56 -14.10
N ASP A 2 50.03 3.31 -13.29
CA ASP A 2 49.19 2.14 -13.07
C ASP A 2 47.84 2.63 -12.55
N ASN A 3 46.77 2.21 -13.23
CA ASN A 3 45.39 2.46 -12.83
C ASN A 3 44.93 1.29 -11.96
N ARG A 4 45.29 1.31 -10.67
CA ARG A 4 44.85 0.32 -9.67
C ARG A 4 44.59 0.99 -8.33
N VAL A 5 43.58 1.87 -8.28
CA VAL A 5 42.97 2.28 -7.02
C VAL A 5 41.44 2.18 -7.17
N SER A 6 40.83 1.41 -6.26
CA SER A 6 39.39 1.35 -5.91
C SER A 6 38.47 0.23 -6.43
N ALA A 7 38.99 -0.94 -6.84
CA ALA A 7 38.12 -2.12 -7.03
C ALA A 7 37.62 -2.77 -5.71
N GLY A 8 38.13 -2.34 -4.54
CA GLY A 8 37.83 -2.97 -3.24
C GLY A 8 36.75 -2.31 -2.37
N SER A 9 36.21 -1.13 -2.73
CA SER A 9 35.27 -0.39 -1.87
C SER A 9 33.79 -0.58 -2.22
N ALA A 10 33.47 -1.18 -3.38
CA ALA A 10 32.11 -1.25 -3.90
C ALA A 10 31.33 -2.51 -3.44
N ALA A 11 32.01 -3.55 -2.96
CA ALA A 11 31.43 -4.88 -2.72
C ALA A 11 30.44 -4.97 -1.53
N ASN A 12 30.06 -3.86 -0.90
CA ASN A 12 29.15 -3.82 0.25
C ASN A 12 28.37 -2.50 0.38
N ALA A 13 28.38 -1.65 -0.65
CA ALA A 13 27.65 -0.38 -0.61
C ALA A 13 26.14 -0.61 -0.80
N PHE A 14 25.34 0.28 -0.19
CA PHE A 14 23.91 0.31 -0.46
C PHE A 14 23.66 0.99 -1.81
N GLU A 15 23.08 0.24 -2.74
CA GLU A 15 22.70 0.72 -4.06
C GLU A 15 21.24 1.13 -4.06
N ARG A 16 20.99 2.42 -4.37
CA ARG A 16 19.65 3.01 -4.32
C ARG A 16 18.85 2.72 -5.57
N ALA A 17 17.55 2.51 -5.41
CA ALA A 17 16.63 2.56 -6.54
C ALA A 17 16.50 4.00 -7.06
N ARG A 18 16.20 4.13 -8.34
CA ARG A 18 15.94 5.40 -9.02
C ARG A 18 14.61 5.32 -9.76
N PHE A 19 13.86 6.41 -9.77
CA PHE A 19 12.68 6.53 -10.64
C PHE A 19 12.99 7.43 -11.83
N THR A 20 12.85 6.92 -13.06
CA THR A 20 13.16 7.65 -14.30
C THR A 20 11.94 8.32 -14.93
N GLY A 21 10.72 7.96 -14.49
CA GLY A 21 9.49 8.43 -15.12
C GLY A 21 9.20 9.91 -14.85
N THR A 22 8.54 10.56 -15.82
CA THR A 22 8.19 11.99 -15.77
C THR A 22 6.68 12.20 -15.65
N ALA A 23 6.29 13.32 -15.04
CA ALA A 23 4.88 13.63 -14.80
C ALA A 23 4.11 13.91 -16.11
N SER A 24 4.75 14.55 -17.09
CA SER A 24 4.14 14.88 -18.40
C SER A 24 3.86 13.61 -19.23
N GLU A 25 4.83 12.71 -19.30
CA GLU A 25 4.68 11.42 -19.99
C GLU A 25 3.57 10.59 -19.34
N TYR A 26 3.58 10.47 -18.01
CA TYR A 26 2.54 9.74 -17.29
C TYR A 26 1.16 10.40 -17.41
N PHE A 27 1.09 11.75 -17.46
CA PHE A 27 -0.16 12.47 -17.66
C PHE A 27 -0.82 12.08 -19.00
N GLY A 28 -0.05 11.99 -20.09
CA GLY A 28 -0.56 11.53 -21.40
C GLY A 28 -1.15 10.12 -21.34
N ILE A 29 -0.49 9.19 -20.67
CA ILE A 29 -1.01 7.83 -20.46
C ILE A 29 -2.29 7.86 -19.61
N TRP A 30 -2.28 8.64 -18.54
CA TRP A 30 -3.38 8.73 -17.59
C TRP A 30 -4.65 9.32 -18.21
N ILE A 31 -4.55 10.43 -18.94
CA ILE A 31 -5.73 11.09 -19.52
C ILE A 31 -6.40 10.19 -20.57
N VAL A 32 -5.63 9.54 -21.44
CA VAL A 32 -6.16 8.58 -22.42
C VAL A 32 -6.85 7.42 -21.71
N ASN A 33 -6.26 6.91 -20.63
CA ASN A 33 -6.86 5.84 -19.85
C ASN A 33 -8.17 6.27 -19.18
N VAL A 34 -8.26 7.51 -18.66
CA VAL A 34 -9.49 8.06 -18.07
C VAL A 34 -10.58 8.17 -19.13
N LEU A 35 -10.28 8.78 -20.28
CA LEU A 35 -11.23 8.93 -21.39
C LEU A 35 -11.77 7.57 -21.86
N LEU A 36 -10.88 6.60 -22.11
CA LEU A 36 -11.29 5.26 -22.52
C LEU A 36 -12.09 4.54 -21.43
N THR A 37 -11.77 4.76 -20.16
CA THR A 37 -12.53 4.18 -19.05
C THR A 37 -13.95 4.74 -18.99
N ILE A 38 -14.13 6.04 -19.23
CA ILE A 38 -15.46 6.69 -19.26
C ILE A 38 -16.25 6.16 -20.46
N VAL A 39 -15.68 6.20 -21.67
CA VAL A 39 -16.35 5.77 -22.91
C VAL A 39 -16.77 4.30 -22.87
N THR A 40 -16.01 3.45 -22.17
CA THR A 40 -16.32 2.02 -22.03
C THR A 40 -17.08 1.66 -20.75
N LEU A 41 -17.66 2.64 -20.06
CA LEU A 41 -18.42 2.46 -18.81
C LEU A 41 -17.66 1.63 -17.76
N GLY A 42 -16.35 1.85 -17.65
CA GLY A 42 -15.48 1.20 -16.67
C GLY A 42 -14.75 -0.05 -17.17
N ILE A 43 -15.12 -0.64 -18.31
CA ILE A 43 -14.50 -1.88 -18.81
C ILE A 43 -13.00 -1.69 -19.09
N TYR A 44 -12.63 -0.58 -19.74
CA TYR A 44 -11.23 -0.29 -20.08
C TYR A 44 -10.33 -0.11 -18.85
N SER A 45 -10.88 0.09 -17.64
CA SER A 45 -10.10 0.27 -16.43
C SER A 45 -9.15 -0.92 -16.12
N ALA A 46 -9.42 -2.10 -16.68
CA ALA A 46 -8.54 -3.26 -16.56
C ALA A 46 -7.22 -3.05 -17.31
N TRP A 47 -7.29 -2.56 -18.56
CA TRP A 47 -6.12 -2.19 -19.36
C TRP A 47 -5.45 -0.93 -18.83
N ALA A 48 -6.22 0.03 -18.30
CA ALA A 48 -5.68 1.21 -17.63
C ALA A 48 -4.78 0.83 -16.44
N LYS A 49 -5.22 -0.13 -15.59
CA LYS A 49 -4.40 -0.67 -14.47
C LYS A 49 -3.09 -1.26 -14.99
N VAL A 50 -3.14 -2.03 -16.08
CA VAL A 50 -1.94 -2.63 -16.69
C VAL A 50 -0.99 -1.57 -17.24
N ARG A 51 -1.46 -0.59 -18.02
CA ARG A 51 -0.62 0.48 -18.58
C ARG A 51 0.04 1.31 -17.49
N ARG A 52 -0.70 1.63 -16.43
CA ARG A 52 -0.16 2.29 -15.24
C ARG A 52 0.96 1.47 -14.62
N ASN A 53 0.71 0.20 -14.31
CA ASN A 53 1.69 -0.64 -13.63
C ASN A 53 2.94 -0.85 -14.51
N ARG A 54 2.80 -1.08 -15.83
CA ARG A 54 3.95 -1.12 -16.76
C ARG A 54 4.77 0.16 -16.73
N TYR A 55 4.11 1.32 -16.68
CA TYR A 55 4.79 2.61 -16.60
C TYR A 55 5.62 2.75 -15.32
N PHE A 56 5.04 2.50 -14.14
CA PHE A 56 5.74 2.69 -12.88
C PHE A 56 6.83 1.64 -12.65
N TYR A 57 6.58 0.37 -12.98
CA TYR A 57 7.58 -0.70 -12.83
C TYR A 57 8.74 -0.50 -13.82
N GLY A 58 8.44 -0.20 -15.09
CA GLY A 58 9.43 0.07 -16.13
C GLY A 58 10.27 1.32 -15.90
N ASN A 59 9.80 2.25 -15.06
CA ASN A 59 10.54 3.43 -14.64
C ASN A 59 11.16 3.31 -13.24
N THR A 60 10.99 2.18 -12.55
CA THR A 60 11.67 1.91 -11.28
C THR A 60 12.92 1.10 -11.60
N VAL A 61 14.08 1.73 -11.47
CA VAL A 61 15.39 1.16 -11.80
C VAL A 61 16.14 0.82 -10.53
N LEU A 62 16.65 -0.41 -10.45
CA LEU A 62 17.54 -0.87 -9.39
C LEU A 62 18.75 -1.53 -10.05
N LEU A 63 19.97 -1.23 -9.60
CA LEU A 63 21.21 -1.84 -10.12
C LEU A 63 21.27 -1.85 -11.67
N GLY A 64 20.92 -0.71 -12.28
CA GLY A 64 20.98 -0.49 -13.73
C GLY A 64 19.90 -1.16 -14.58
N ARG A 65 18.91 -1.85 -14.00
CA ARG A 65 17.80 -2.48 -14.75
C ARG A 65 16.44 -2.09 -14.16
N ALA A 66 15.42 -2.02 -15.00
CA ALA A 66 14.06 -1.73 -14.57
C ALA A 66 13.31 -3.01 -14.18
N PHE A 67 12.24 -2.86 -13.42
CA PHE A 67 11.27 -3.93 -13.21
C PHE A 67 10.33 -4.03 -14.42
N GLU A 68 9.79 -5.22 -14.65
CA GLU A 68 8.83 -5.47 -15.72
C GLU A 68 7.51 -6.00 -15.17
N TYR A 69 6.43 -5.67 -15.87
CA TYR A 69 5.07 -6.03 -15.48
C TYR A 69 4.34 -6.70 -16.66
N HIS A 70 4.09 -7.99 -16.52
CA HIS A 70 3.67 -8.91 -17.59
C HIS A 70 2.16 -9.18 -17.63
N ALA A 71 1.37 -8.53 -16.78
CA ALA A 71 -0.07 -8.79 -16.77
C ALA A 71 -0.76 -8.31 -18.07
N THR A 72 -1.85 -9.00 -18.40
CA THR A 72 -2.76 -8.62 -19.47
C THR A 72 -4.04 -8.02 -18.91
N GLY A 73 -4.70 -7.14 -19.68
CA GLY A 73 -5.98 -6.55 -19.27
C GLY A 73 -7.07 -7.61 -19.07
N LYS A 74 -7.04 -8.68 -19.88
CA LYS A 74 -7.98 -9.81 -19.80
C LYS A 74 -7.97 -10.50 -18.43
N GLN A 75 -6.78 -10.78 -17.88
CA GLN A 75 -6.64 -11.43 -16.56
C GLN A 75 -7.31 -10.63 -15.42
N ILE A 76 -7.26 -9.30 -15.52
CA ILE A 76 -7.87 -8.39 -14.53
C ILE A 76 -9.37 -8.23 -14.78
N LEU A 77 -9.78 -8.17 -16.05
CA LEU A 77 -11.19 -8.04 -16.42
C LEU A 77 -12.00 -9.27 -15.98
N ILE A 78 -11.48 -10.48 -16.19
CA ILE A 78 -12.17 -11.71 -15.80
C ILE A 78 -12.46 -11.73 -14.30
N GLY A 79 -11.47 -11.42 -13.46
CA GLY A 79 -11.67 -11.40 -12.01
C GLY A 79 -12.70 -10.36 -11.57
N ARG A 80 -12.70 -9.17 -12.21
CA ARG A 80 -13.72 -8.14 -11.96
C ARG A 80 -15.12 -8.57 -12.41
N LEU A 81 -15.26 -9.24 -13.55
CA LEU A 81 -16.54 -9.76 -14.01
C LEU A 81 -17.09 -10.82 -13.05
N ILE A 82 -16.24 -11.68 -12.49
CA ILE A 82 -16.64 -12.65 -11.47
C ILE A 82 -17.16 -11.94 -10.21
N VAL A 83 -16.42 -10.95 -9.71
CA VAL A 83 -16.84 -10.16 -8.53
C VAL A 83 -18.14 -9.39 -8.81
N PHE A 84 -18.24 -8.77 -9.99
CA PHE A 84 -19.45 -8.04 -10.41
C PHE A 84 -20.67 -8.95 -10.49
N ALA A 85 -20.55 -10.11 -11.14
CA ALA A 85 -21.63 -11.09 -11.23
C ALA A 85 -22.05 -11.59 -9.84
N PHE A 86 -21.08 -11.86 -8.95
CA PHE A 86 -21.36 -12.23 -7.57
C PHE A 86 -22.14 -11.13 -6.83
N VAL A 87 -21.73 -9.87 -6.94
CA VAL A 87 -22.42 -8.74 -6.31
C VAL A 87 -23.84 -8.56 -6.85
N VAL A 88 -24.05 -8.73 -8.16
CA VAL A 88 -25.40 -8.66 -8.77
C VAL A 88 -26.28 -9.76 -8.19
N VAL A 89 -25.81 -11.01 -8.18
CA VAL A 89 -26.56 -12.14 -7.60
C VAL A 89 -26.85 -11.91 -6.12
N ALA A 90 -25.87 -11.46 -5.35
CA ALA A 90 -26.03 -11.13 -3.94
C ALA A 90 -27.12 -10.06 -3.71
N ASN A 91 -27.15 -9.01 -4.54
CA ASN A 91 -28.17 -7.96 -4.44
C ASN A 91 -29.56 -8.47 -4.79
N ILE A 92 -29.69 -9.32 -5.82
CA ILE A 92 -30.97 -9.96 -6.17
C ILE A 92 -31.46 -10.82 -5.01
N LEU A 93 -30.59 -11.65 -4.42
CA LEU A 93 -30.95 -12.47 -3.26
C LEU A 93 -31.35 -11.60 -2.06
N ALA A 94 -30.60 -10.53 -1.77
CA ALA A 94 -30.94 -9.61 -0.69
C ALA A 94 -32.30 -8.92 -0.88
N ALA A 95 -32.72 -8.66 -2.13
CA ALA A 95 -34.04 -8.11 -2.44
C ALA A 95 -35.18 -9.12 -2.21
N ILE A 96 -34.90 -10.42 -2.29
CA ILE A 96 -35.89 -11.48 -1.99
C ILE A 96 -36.08 -11.62 -0.47
N HIS A 97 -34.98 -11.69 0.28
CA HIS A 97 -35.04 -11.82 1.74
C HIS A 97 -33.85 -11.16 2.44
N PRO A 98 -34.06 -10.32 3.47
CA PRO A 98 -32.97 -9.63 4.16
C PRO A 98 -31.90 -10.56 4.76
N LEU A 99 -32.24 -11.78 5.19
CA LEU A 99 -31.25 -12.74 5.70
C LEU A 99 -30.20 -13.15 4.66
N PHE A 100 -30.51 -13.09 3.36
CA PHE A 100 -29.51 -13.38 2.32
C PHE A 100 -28.39 -12.35 2.29
N SER A 101 -28.64 -11.11 2.75
CA SER A 101 -27.58 -10.11 2.92
C SER A 101 -26.57 -10.55 3.98
N LEU A 102 -27.03 -11.02 5.14
CA LEU A 102 -26.17 -11.52 6.22
C LEU A 102 -25.37 -12.74 5.78
N VAL A 103 -26.01 -13.70 5.12
CA VAL A 103 -25.34 -14.89 4.57
C VAL A 103 -24.27 -14.48 3.56
N THR A 104 -24.60 -13.57 2.64
CA THR A 104 -23.63 -13.05 1.67
C THR A 104 -22.46 -12.35 2.36
N THR A 105 -22.71 -11.51 3.35
CA THR A 105 -21.65 -10.83 4.11
C THR A 105 -20.71 -11.83 4.76
N ILE A 106 -21.24 -12.87 5.39
CA ILE A 106 -20.43 -13.94 6.01
C ILE A 106 -19.61 -14.69 4.94
N LEU A 107 -20.22 -15.03 3.80
CA LEU A 107 -19.52 -15.68 2.68
C LEU A 107 -18.38 -14.81 2.15
N VAL A 108 -18.59 -13.51 1.99
CA VAL A 108 -17.54 -12.56 1.58
C VAL A 108 -16.42 -12.53 2.62
N LEU A 109 -16.74 -12.41 3.91
CA LEU A 109 -15.73 -12.42 4.98
C LEU A 109 -14.87 -13.69 4.97
N ILE A 110 -15.46 -14.85 4.69
CA ILE A 110 -14.73 -16.13 4.55
C ILE A 110 -13.89 -16.17 3.26
N ALA A 111 -14.39 -15.60 2.16
CA ALA A 111 -13.69 -15.57 0.88
C ALA A 111 -12.55 -14.52 0.83
N LEU A 112 -12.62 -13.46 1.63
CA LEU A 112 -11.66 -12.34 1.61
C LEU A 112 -10.19 -12.78 1.79
N PRO A 113 -9.81 -13.62 2.77
CA PRO A 113 -8.43 -14.09 2.90
C PRO A 113 -7.91 -14.78 1.64
N TRP A 114 -8.76 -15.59 1.01
CA TRP A 114 -8.41 -16.28 -0.24
C TRP A 114 -8.24 -15.29 -1.40
N LEU A 115 -9.13 -14.31 -1.53
CA LEU A 115 -9.05 -13.26 -2.55
C LEU A 115 -7.78 -12.40 -2.40
N ILE A 116 -7.43 -12.02 -1.17
CA ILE A 116 -6.20 -11.27 -0.85
C ILE A 116 -4.97 -12.06 -1.29
N VAL A 117 -4.88 -13.34 -0.93
CA VAL A 117 -3.74 -14.20 -1.34
C VAL A 117 -3.65 -14.32 -2.85
N ARG A 118 -4.80 -14.46 -3.53
CA ARG A 118 -4.82 -14.55 -4.99
C ARG A 118 -4.33 -13.26 -5.64
N GLY A 119 -4.71 -12.09 -5.11
CA GLY A 119 -4.24 -10.78 -5.57
C GLY A 119 -2.73 -10.60 -5.37
N ILE A 120 -2.21 -10.87 -4.17
CA ILE A 120 -0.77 -10.77 -3.87
C ILE A 120 0.04 -11.71 -4.77
N ARG A 121 -0.41 -12.97 -4.90
CA ARG A 121 0.25 -13.97 -5.74
C ARG A 121 0.22 -13.62 -7.22
N PHE A 122 -0.90 -13.11 -7.71
CA PHE A 122 -0.98 -12.59 -9.07
C PHE A 122 0.04 -11.48 -9.30
N ASN A 123 0.04 -10.45 -8.45
CA ASN A 123 0.94 -9.30 -8.58
C ASN A 123 2.43 -9.70 -8.50
N ALA A 124 2.79 -10.65 -7.64
CA ALA A 124 4.14 -11.20 -7.59
C ALA A 124 4.52 -11.89 -8.91
N ARG A 125 3.70 -12.82 -9.38
CA ARG A 125 4.00 -13.65 -10.58
C ARG A 125 4.09 -12.87 -11.88
N VAL A 126 3.33 -11.80 -12.01
CA VAL A 126 3.39 -10.93 -13.19
C VAL A 126 4.50 -9.88 -13.10
N THR A 127 5.18 -9.76 -11.96
CA THR A 127 6.33 -8.87 -11.79
C THR A 127 7.62 -9.67 -12.03
N SER A 128 8.53 -9.12 -12.83
CA SER A 128 9.90 -9.64 -12.95
C SER A 128 10.95 -8.55 -12.79
N TYR A 129 12.16 -8.99 -12.50
CA TYR A 129 13.35 -8.17 -12.49
C TYR A 129 14.51 -8.99 -13.06
N ARG A 130 15.21 -8.44 -14.08
CA ARG A 130 16.28 -9.15 -14.80
C ARG A 130 15.87 -10.54 -15.31
N ASN A 131 14.68 -10.65 -15.90
CA ASN A 131 14.05 -11.90 -16.40
C ASN A 131 13.73 -12.97 -15.34
N VAL A 132 13.87 -12.68 -14.05
CA VAL A 132 13.45 -13.57 -12.96
C VAL A 132 12.16 -13.04 -12.35
N ARG A 133 11.13 -13.88 -12.27
CA ARG A 133 9.82 -13.51 -11.71
C ARG A 133 9.79 -13.60 -10.19
N PHE A 134 8.93 -12.81 -9.58
CA PHE A 134 8.58 -13.00 -8.17
C PHE A 134 7.50 -14.07 -8.02
N ASP A 135 7.42 -14.69 -6.85
CA ASP A 135 6.32 -15.58 -6.49
C ASP A 135 5.87 -15.34 -5.03
N PHE A 136 4.66 -15.80 -4.70
CA PHE A 136 4.09 -15.70 -3.37
C PHE A 136 3.48 -17.02 -2.93
N THR A 137 4.03 -17.57 -1.84
CA THR A 137 3.71 -18.91 -1.31
C THR A 137 2.78 -18.88 -0.10
N GLY A 138 2.22 -17.71 0.25
CA GLY A 138 1.35 -17.56 1.42
C GLY A 138 0.01 -18.27 1.30
N THR A 139 -0.57 -18.60 2.46
CA THR A 139 -1.85 -19.31 2.60
C THR A 139 -2.97 -18.39 3.05
N ALA A 140 -4.23 -18.76 2.76
CA ALA A 140 -5.41 -17.98 3.16
C ALA A 140 -5.52 -17.84 4.69
N GLY A 141 -5.20 -18.89 5.45
CA GLY A 141 -5.17 -18.82 6.92
C GLY A 141 -4.16 -17.79 7.45
N GLY A 142 -2.97 -17.70 6.84
CA GLY A 142 -2.00 -16.66 7.18
C GLY A 142 -2.49 -15.25 6.84
N ALA A 143 -3.19 -15.06 5.72
CA ALA A 143 -3.81 -13.78 5.37
C ALA A 143 -4.94 -13.39 6.33
N PHE A 144 -5.76 -14.35 6.77
CA PHE A 144 -6.81 -14.13 7.77
C PHE A 144 -6.21 -13.58 9.08
N VAL A 145 -5.19 -14.25 9.63
CA VAL A 145 -4.54 -13.81 10.88
C VAL A 145 -3.83 -12.47 10.71
N SER A 146 -3.05 -12.32 9.64
CA SER A 146 -2.16 -11.16 9.50
C SER A 146 -2.88 -9.89 9.02
N VAL A 147 -3.87 -10.03 8.13
CA VAL A 147 -4.59 -8.89 7.53
C VAL A 147 -5.88 -8.62 8.29
N MET A 148 -6.75 -9.64 8.44
CA MET A 148 -8.08 -9.43 9.03
C MET A 148 -8.01 -9.31 10.55
N LEU A 149 -7.48 -10.32 11.24
CA LEU A 149 -7.35 -10.27 12.70
C LEU A 149 -6.38 -9.17 13.12
N GLY A 150 -5.26 -9.00 12.41
CA GLY A 150 -4.34 -7.88 12.61
C GLY A 150 -5.02 -6.51 12.47
N GLY A 151 -5.78 -6.30 11.39
CA GLY A 151 -6.54 -5.06 11.17
C GLY A 151 -7.60 -4.83 12.25
N LEU A 152 -8.34 -5.89 12.63
CA LEU A 152 -9.37 -5.83 13.68
C LEU A 152 -8.76 -5.47 15.04
N VAL A 153 -7.66 -6.10 15.41
CA VAL A 153 -6.96 -5.83 16.68
C VAL A 153 -6.40 -4.41 16.70
N ALA A 154 -5.84 -3.92 15.59
CA ALA A 154 -5.40 -2.53 15.48
C ALA A 154 -6.57 -1.54 15.58
N PHE A 155 -7.71 -1.84 14.96
CA PHE A 155 -8.90 -1.00 14.99
C PHE A 155 -9.56 -0.94 16.39
N LEU A 156 -9.85 -2.10 16.99
CA LEU A 156 -10.49 -2.19 18.31
C LEU A 156 -9.65 -1.60 19.43
N SER A 157 -8.32 -1.63 19.29
CA SER A 157 -7.39 -1.00 20.24
C SER A 157 -7.11 0.48 19.97
N LEU A 158 -7.86 1.11 19.06
CA LEU A 158 -7.65 2.51 18.63
C LEU A 158 -6.20 2.79 18.19
N GLY A 159 -5.56 1.79 17.58
CA GLY A 159 -4.18 1.87 17.09
C GLY A 159 -3.10 1.47 18.10
N LEU A 160 -3.41 1.21 19.37
CA LEU A 160 -2.42 0.80 20.38
C LEU A 160 -1.70 -0.51 19.98
N LEU A 161 -2.43 -1.45 19.37
CA LEU A 161 -1.88 -2.73 18.89
C LEU A 161 -1.49 -2.68 17.39
N ALA A 162 -1.44 -1.49 16.77
CA ALA A 162 -0.99 -1.34 15.40
C ALA A 162 0.44 -1.88 15.14
N PRO A 163 1.43 -1.77 16.06
CA PRO A 163 2.74 -2.40 15.94
C PRO A 163 2.68 -3.93 15.82
N LEU A 164 1.82 -4.59 16.59
CA LEU A 164 1.63 -6.03 16.54
C LEU A 164 1.02 -6.45 15.20
N ALA A 165 -0.06 -5.77 14.79
CA ALA A 165 -0.70 -6.00 13.50
C ALA A 165 0.26 -5.77 12.32
N SER A 166 1.06 -4.70 12.38
CA SER A 166 2.07 -4.38 11.37
C SER A 166 3.14 -5.47 11.29
N ARG A 167 3.57 -6.04 12.43
CA ARG A 167 4.51 -7.15 12.44
C ARG A 167 3.92 -8.42 11.80
N TRP A 168 2.67 -8.78 12.14
CA TRP A 168 1.99 -9.92 11.53
C TRP A 168 1.86 -9.77 10.03
N LEU A 169 1.38 -8.62 9.56
CA LEU A 169 1.22 -8.32 8.14
C LEU A 169 2.54 -8.41 7.39
N ASN A 170 3.59 -7.73 7.86
CA ASN A 170 4.84 -7.65 7.13
C ASN A 170 5.61 -8.99 7.15
N ARG A 171 5.59 -9.73 8.27
CA ARG A 171 6.14 -11.10 8.30
C ARG A 171 5.39 -12.01 7.33
N TYR A 172 4.06 -11.93 7.29
CA TYR A 172 3.27 -12.72 6.35
C TYR A 172 3.60 -12.38 4.89
N VAL A 173 3.68 -11.09 4.54
CA VAL A 173 3.95 -10.69 3.15
C VAL A 173 5.37 -11.02 2.72
N PHE A 174 6.38 -10.59 3.49
CA PHE A 174 7.78 -10.79 3.08
C PHE A 174 8.22 -12.25 3.21
N ASN A 175 7.90 -12.97 4.29
CA ASN A 175 8.41 -14.33 4.46
C ASN A 175 7.79 -15.35 3.50
N ASN A 176 6.70 -14.97 2.82
CA ASN A 176 6.08 -15.77 1.77
C ASN A 176 6.43 -15.28 0.35
N LEU A 177 7.16 -14.17 0.22
CA LEU A 177 7.62 -13.64 -1.06
C LEU A 177 8.91 -14.34 -1.51
N ARG A 178 9.03 -14.59 -2.81
CA ARG A 178 10.22 -15.20 -3.43
C ARG A 178 10.63 -14.41 -4.67
N TYR A 179 11.93 -14.40 -4.95
CA TYR A 179 12.50 -13.94 -6.21
C TYR A 179 13.20 -15.12 -6.88
N GLY A 180 12.58 -15.68 -7.92
CA GLY A 180 12.91 -17.03 -8.38
C GLY A 180 12.73 -18.03 -7.23
N ASN A 181 13.78 -18.79 -6.90
CA ASN A 181 13.77 -19.71 -5.76
C ASN A 181 14.23 -19.09 -4.43
N ARG A 182 14.68 -17.82 -4.44
CA ARG A 182 15.29 -17.18 -3.28
C ARG A 182 14.20 -16.59 -2.37
N PRO A 183 14.10 -17.01 -1.10
CA PRO A 183 13.09 -16.49 -0.17
C PRO A 183 13.48 -15.11 0.37
N PHE A 184 12.47 -14.30 0.65
CA PHE A 184 12.62 -13.12 1.49
C PHE A 184 12.42 -13.53 2.95
N ASP A 185 13.14 -12.88 3.87
CA ASP A 185 12.96 -13.06 5.31
C ASP A 185 12.94 -11.69 5.99
N THR A 186 11.98 -11.48 6.88
CA THR A 186 11.84 -10.27 7.70
C THR A 186 11.43 -10.65 9.11
N ASP A 187 12.11 -10.09 10.11
CA ASP A 187 11.67 -10.13 11.50
C ASP A 187 11.87 -8.77 12.18
N PRO A 188 10.97 -7.81 11.93
CA PRO A 188 11.04 -6.50 12.57
C PRO A 188 10.81 -6.64 14.07
N LYS A 189 11.79 -6.18 14.87
CA LYS A 189 11.71 -6.19 16.34
C LYS A 189 10.50 -5.39 16.82
N ILE A 190 9.67 -6.01 17.64
CA ILE A 190 8.42 -5.40 18.12
C ILE A 190 8.66 -4.12 18.93
N GLY A 191 9.73 -4.07 19.73
CA GLY A 191 10.10 -2.87 20.49
C GLY A 191 10.43 -1.67 19.61
N THR A 192 11.05 -1.89 18.44
CA THR A 192 11.32 -0.82 17.48
C THR A 192 10.03 -0.30 16.83
N LEU A 193 9.06 -1.19 16.57
CA LEU A 193 7.75 -0.80 16.05
C LEU A 193 6.94 -0.01 17.08
N TYR A 194 7.00 -0.37 18.37
CA TYR A 194 6.38 0.43 19.44
C TYR A 194 7.05 1.80 19.60
N ARG A 195 8.38 1.89 19.47
CA ARG A 195 9.07 3.20 19.43
C ARG A 195 8.62 4.05 18.24
N ALA A 196 8.27 3.43 17.12
CA ALA A 196 7.70 4.15 15.97
C ALA A 196 6.28 4.67 16.22
N LEU A 197 5.51 4.06 17.13
CA LEU A 197 4.16 4.48 17.50
C LEU A 197 4.14 5.73 18.40
N LEU A 198 5.22 6.04 19.14
CA LEU A 198 5.23 7.12 20.13
C LEU A 198 4.81 8.49 19.57
N ILE A 199 5.39 8.91 18.44
CA ILE A 199 5.07 10.20 17.81
C ILE A 199 3.61 10.22 17.29
N PRO A 200 3.15 9.23 16.48
CA PRO A 200 1.75 9.11 16.11
C PRO A 200 0.77 9.10 17.29
N ALA A 201 1.07 8.35 18.36
CA ALA A 201 0.23 8.28 19.55
C ALA A 201 0.13 9.65 20.24
N LEU A 202 1.26 10.36 20.39
CA LEU A 202 1.25 11.72 20.91
C LEU A 202 0.43 12.67 20.03
N MET A 203 0.54 12.57 18.70
CA MET A 203 -0.29 13.36 17.78
C MET A 203 -1.78 13.08 17.96
N VAL A 204 -2.16 11.82 18.17
CA VAL A 204 -3.56 11.44 18.43
C VAL A 204 -4.03 12.02 19.76
N VAL A 205 -3.27 11.87 20.83
CA VAL A 205 -3.62 12.42 22.15
C VAL A 205 -3.76 13.95 22.09
N LEU A 206 -2.78 14.64 21.50
CA LEU A 206 -2.85 16.10 21.33
C LEU A 206 -4.03 16.52 20.45
N GLY A 207 -4.29 15.79 19.37
CA GLY A 207 -5.44 16.02 18.51
C GLY A 207 -6.77 15.85 19.26
N LEU A 208 -6.90 14.82 20.09
CA LEU A 208 -8.07 14.61 20.94
C LEU A 208 -8.26 15.75 21.95
N VAL A 209 -7.17 16.23 22.58
CA VAL A 209 -7.21 17.37 23.50
C VAL A 209 -7.67 18.64 22.78
N VAL A 210 -7.14 18.91 21.59
CA VAL A 210 -7.55 20.08 20.78
C VAL A 210 -9.02 19.96 20.39
N LEU A 211 -9.47 18.80 19.91
CA LEU A 211 -10.87 18.60 19.53
C LEU A 211 -11.82 18.73 20.72
N ALA A 212 -11.47 18.16 21.87
CA ALA A 212 -12.24 18.31 23.11
C ALA A 212 -12.29 19.78 23.55
N GLY A 213 -11.17 20.50 23.47
CA GLY A 213 -11.09 21.93 23.76
C GLY A 213 -11.96 22.78 22.82
N LEU A 214 -11.94 22.50 21.52
CA LEU A 214 -12.79 23.18 20.53
C LEU A 214 -14.28 22.95 20.79
N VAL A 215 -14.66 21.71 21.11
CA VAL A 215 -16.04 21.39 21.49
C VAL A 215 -16.43 22.11 22.79
N ALA A 216 -15.57 22.10 23.81
CA ALA A 216 -15.82 22.78 25.07
C ALA A 216 -15.98 24.30 24.89
N ILE A 217 -15.12 24.94 24.08
CA ILE A 217 -15.22 26.36 23.76
C ILE A 217 -16.53 26.66 23.02
N ALA A 218 -16.91 25.82 22.05
CA ALA A 218 -18.18 25.99 21.33
C ALA A 218 -19.39 25.87 22.27
N VAL A 219 -19.37 24.91 23.19
CA VAL A 219 -20.43 24.69 24.19
C VAL A 219 -20.53 25.85 25.17
N VAL A 220 -19.41 26.27 25.78
CA VAL A 220 -19.37 27.37 26.75
C VAL A 220 -19.74 28.70 26.10
N GLY A 221 -19.18 28.99 24.93
CA GLY A 221 -19.47 30.22 24.19
C GLY A 221 -20.96 30.33 23.84
N MET A 222 -21.61 29.22 23.52
CA MET A 222 -23.05 29.20 23.25
C MET A 222 -23.88 29.42 24.52
N GLN A 223 -23.57 28.69 25.60
CA GLN A 223 -24.28 28.85 26.88
C GLN A 223 -24.19 30.28 27.43
N ALA A 224 -23.06 30.96 27.20
CA ALA A 224 -22.88 32.35 27.60
C ALA A 224 -23.73 33.34 26.78
N ASN A 225 -24.02 33.03 25.50
CA ASN A 225 -24.83 33.88 24.63
C ASN A 225 -26.34 33.66 24.83
N ASP A 226 -26.77 32.41 25.02
CA ASP A 226 -28.16 32.06 25.29
C ASP A 226 -28.22 30.87 26.26
N PRO A 227 -28.57 31.11 27.54
CA PRO A 227 -28.69 30.06 28.54
C PRO A 227 -29.75 29.00 28.23
N GLY A 228 -30.73 29.30 27.36
CA GLY A 228 -31.80 28.38 26.93
C GLY A 228 -31.52 27.66 25.61
N ALA A 229 -30.32 27.82 25.05
CA ALA A 229 -29.99 27.33 23.71
C ALA A 229 -30.03 25.79 23.57
N PHE A 230 -29.99 25.06 24.68
CA PHE A 230 -30.06 23.59 24.72
C PHE A 230 -31.50 23.03 24.75
N GLU A 231 -32.53 23.87 24.87
CA GLU A 231 -33.93 23.45 24.95
C GLU A 231 -34.67 23.50 23.60
N HIS A 232 -34.09 24.16 22.60
CA HIS A 232 -34.69 24.35 21.28
C HIS A 232 -34.19 23.30 20.26
N ASP A 233 -34.89 23.14 19.13
CA ASP A 233 -34.45 22.33 17.98
C ASP A 233 -33.02 22.69 17.48
N ALA A 234 -32.55 23.91 17.79
CA ALA A 234 -31.18 24.37 17.56
C ALA A 234 -30.11 23.53 18.29
N ALA A 235 -30.45 22.92 19.44
CA ALA A 235 -29.56 22.05 20.21
C ALA A 235 -29.18 20.78 19.43
N VAL A 236 -30.14 20.22 18.68
CA VAL A 236 -29.91 19.01 17.87
C VAL A 236 -28.92 19.31 16.74
N LEU A 237 -29.12 20.40 16.00
CA LEU A 237 -28.20 20.83 14.93
C LEU A 237 -26.78 21.08 15.47
N MET A 238 -26.66 21.61 16.68
CA MET A 238 -25.39 21.85 17.35
C MET A 238 -24.69 20.55 17.73
N ILE A 239 -25.37 19.61 18.39
CA ILE A 239 -24.81 18.30 18.74
C ILE A 239 -24.35 17.58 17.47
N VAL A 240 -25.15 17.63 16.40
CA VAL A 240 -24.83 17.02 15.11
C VAL A 240 -23.61 17.68 14.47
N SER A 241 -23.54 19.02 14.41
CA SER A 241 -22.39 19.74 13.84
C SER A 241 -21.10 19.55 14.66
N GLY A 242 -21.20 19.55 16.00
CA GLY A 242 -20.10 19.21 16.90
C GLY A 242 -19.61 17.77 16.71
N MET A 243 -20.53 16.82 16.56
CA MET A 243 -20.19 15.42 16.24
C MET A 243 -19.48 15.33 14.88
N TYR A 244 -19.95 16.04 13.85
CA TYR A 244 -19.27 16.08 12.56
C TYR A 244 -17.87 16.68 12.66
N LEU A 245 -17.70 17.76 13.42
CA LEU A 245 -16.40 18.37 13.67
C LEU A 245 -15.44 17.39 14.35
N VAL A 246 -15.92 16.67 15.37
CA VAL A 246 -15.12 15.66 16.08
C VAL A 246 -14.77 14.51 15.14
N VAL A 247 -15.74 13.91 14.44
CA VAL A 247 -15.49 12.78 13.52
C VAL A 247 -14.54 13.19 12.40
N PHE A 248 -14.76 14.35 11.77
CA PHE A 248 -13.88 14.87 10.74
C PHE A 248 -12.48 15.17 11.27
N GLY A 249 -12.39 15.80 12.45
CA GLY A 249 -11.14 16.06 13.15
C GLY A 249 -10.38 14.78 13.47
N LEU A 250 -11.06 13.74 13.96
CA LEU A 250 -10.49 12.42 14.21
C LEU A 250 -9.94 11.80 12.93
N ILE A 251 -10.67 11.86 11.81
CA ILE A 251 -10.20 11.36 10.52
C ILE A 251 -8.90 12.07 10.10
N ILE A 252 -8.82 13.40 10.27
CA ILE A 252 -7.60 14.16 9.99
C ILE A 252 -6.46 13.72 10.92
N VAL A 253 -6.70 13.70 12.23
CA VAL A 253 -5.68 13.36 13.23
C VAL A 253 -5.13 11.95 13.01
N TYR A 254 -6.01 10.94 12.87
CA TYR A 254 -5.60 9.56 12.58
C TYR A 254 -4.97 9.42 11.19
N GLY A 255 -5.43 10.16 10.18
CA GLY A 255 -4.84 10.17 8.86
C GLY A 255 -3.39 10.69 8.89
N LEU A 256 -3.15 11.82 9.55
CA LEU A 256 -1.82 12.40 9.71
C LEU A 256 -0.89 11.51 10.55
N ALA A 257 -1.39 11.00 11.68
CA ALA A 257 -0.65 10.04 12.50
C ALA A 257 -0.31 8.76 11.72
N GLY A 258 -1.25 8.27 10.91
CA GLY A 258 -1.08 7.12 10.02
C GLY A 258 -0.01 7.32 8.96
N LEU A 259 0.13 8.52 8.38
CA LEU A 259 1.19 8.83 7.41
C LEU A 259 2.59 8.74 8.05
N ILE A 260 2.75 9.29 9.25
CA ILE A 260 4.01 9.24 10.00
C ILE A 260 4.35 7.80 10.41
N TYR A 261 3.35 7.07 10.91
CA TYR A 261 3.50 5.68 11.31
C TYR A 261 3.86 4.79 10.11
N ARG A 262 3.19 4.96 8.96
CA ARG A 262 3.45 4.21 7.73
C ARG A 262 4.88 4.36 7.23
N ALA A 263 5.42 5.59 7.22
CA ALA A 263 6.81 5.82 6.83
C ALA A 263 7.80 5.14 7.80
N ALA A 264 7.53 5.21 9.11
CA ALA A 264 8.36 4.58 10.12
C ALA A 264 8.37 3.05 10.02
N VAL A 265 7.20 2.43 9.88
CA VAL A 265 7.06 0.98 9.68
C VAL A 265 7.75 0.53 8.40
N HIS A 266 7.60 1.29 7.30
CA HIS A 266 8.27 0.99 6.04
C HIS A 266 9.80 0.92 6.22
N ASN A 267 10.42 1.93 6.84
CA ASN A 267 11.87 1.92 7.10
C ASN A 267 12.30 0.74 7.97
N ILE A 268 11.56 0.45 9.04
CA ILE A 268 11.88 -0.64 9.97
C ILE A 268 11.81 -1.99 9.25
N VAL A 269 10.71 -2.25 8.55
CA VAL A 269 10.48 -3.52 7.85
C VAL A 269 11.51 -3.71 6.76
N TRP A 270 11.68 -2.73 5.87
CA TRP A 270 12.65 -2.83 4.77
C TRP A 270 14.07 -3.02 5.29
N SER A 271 14.47 -2.30 6.34
CA SER A 271 15.80 -2.44 6.93
C SER A 271 15.99 -3.71 7.74
N SER A 272 14.93 -4.48 7.99
CA SER A 272 14.97 -5.82 8.60
C SER A 272 14.81 -6.95 7.59
N THR A 273 14.62 -6.64 6.31
CA THR A 273 14.38 -7.64 5.27
C THR A 273 15.67 -8.07 4.59
N ARG A 274 15.81 -9.38 4.40
CA ARG A 274 16.90 -10.03 3.68
C ARG A 274 16.36 -10.85 2.52
N ILE A 275 17.13 -10.97 1.44
CA ILE A 275 16.89 -11.90 0.34
C ILE A 275 17.95 -12.99 0.43
N ASP A 276 17.50 -14.24 0.48
CA ASP A 276 18.35 -15.43 0.61
C ASP A 276 19.29 -15.42 1.83
N GLY A 277 18.90 -14.72 2.90
CA GLY A 277 19.70 -14.58 4.12
C GLY A 277 20.90 -13.64 4.03
N GLN A 278 21.32 -13.23 2.82
CA GLN A 278 22.54 -12.45 2.59
C GLN A 278 22.26 -11.00 2.16
N HIS A 279 21.42 -10.79 1.14
CA HIS A 279 21.25 -9.45 0.56
C HIS A 279 20.26 -8.62 1.38
N LEU A 280 20.71 -7.47 1.89
CA LEU A 280 19.94 -6.65 2.82
C LEU A 280 19.21 -5.52 2.09
N LEU A 281 17.91 -5.38 2.38
CA LEU A 281 17.16 -4.21 1.99
C LEU A 281 17.34 -3.10 3.02
N ARG A 282 17.15 -1.85 2.60
CA ARG A 282 17.15 -0.69 3.47
C ARG A 282 16.21 0.37 2.94
N SER A 283 15.57 1.10 3.85
CA SER A 283 14.84 2.31 3.51
C SER A 283 15.05 3.40 4.56
N ASP A 284 15.17 4.63 4.10
CA ASP A 284 15.47 5.82 4.90
C ASP A 284 14.49 6.97 4.64
N LEU A 285 13.20 6.65 4.43
CA LEU A 285 12.15 7.65 4.25
C LEU A 285 12.08 8.60 5.46
N SER A 286 12.25 9.89 5.21
CA SER A 286 11.92 10.90 6.22
C SER A 286 10.42 10.90 6.47
N ARG A 287 10.02 10.72 7.74
CA ARG A 287 8.62 10.69 8.17
C ARG A 287 7.91 12.00 7.82
N ALA A 288 8.55 13.13 8.15
CA ALA A 288 8.01 14.46 7.89
C ALA A 288 7.91 14.76 6.38
N ARG A 289 8.95 14.43 5.61
CA ARG A 289 8.95 14.68 4.16
C ARG A 289 7.97 13.77 3.42
N TYR A 290 7.82 12.52 3.84
CA TYR A 290 6.79 11.61 3.34
C TYR A 290 5.38 12.16 3.60
N ALA A 291 5.10 12.58 4.84
CA ALA A 291 3.81 13.17 5.20
C ALA A 291 3.54 14.46 4.42
N TRP A 292 4.53 15.35 4.29
CA TRP A 292 4.40 16.56 3.49
C TRP A 292 4.07 16.27 2.03
N ILE A 293 4.78 15.31 1.40
CA ILE A 293 4.50 14.91 0.02
C ILE A 293 3.08 14.36 -0.09
N ALA A 294 2.66 13.48 0.83
CA ALA A 294 1.31 12.91 0.81
C ALA A 294 0.22 13.97 0.98
N ILE A 295 0.36 14.87 1.97
CA ILE A 295 -0.61 15.94 2.24
C ILE A 295 -0.69 16.91 1.06
N SER A 296 0.45 17.43 0.59
CA SER A 296 0.48 18.35 -0.54
C SER A 296 -0.06 17.70 -1.82
N ASN A 297 0.19 16.40 -2.03
CA ASN A 297 -0.40 15.66 -3.15
C ASN A 297 -1.93 15.59 -3.07
N VAL A 298 -2.49 15.37 -1.87
CA VAL A 298 -3.95 15.36 -1.68
C VAL A 298 -4.53 16.75 -1.94
N VAL A 299 -3.95 17.79 -1.34
CA VAL A 299 -4.39 19.18 -1.51
C VAL A 299 -4.39 19.58 -2.98
N VAL A 300 -3.27 19.38 -3.68
CA VAL A 300 -3.13 19.73 -5.10
C VAL A 300 -4.08 18.89 -5.97
N THR A 301 -4.29 17.62 -5.63
CA THR A 301 -5.25 16.75 -6.34
C THR A 301 -6.68 17.25 -6.17
N MET A 302 -7.06 17.70 -4.98
CA MET A 302 -8.39 18.25 -4.71
C MET A 302 -8.60 19.58 -5.43
N LEU A 303 -7.65 20.52 -5.32
CA LEU A 303 -7.71 21.84 -5.97
C LEU A 303 -7.76 21.77 -7.50
N THR A 304 -7.21 20.72 -8.11
CA THR A 304 -7.21 20.52 -9.57
C THR A 304 -8.28 19.54 -10.06
N LEU A 305 -9.25 19.20 -9.22
CA LEU A 305 -10.32 18.23 -9.52
C LEU A 305 -9.78 16.89 -10.07
N GLY A 306 -8.60 16.48 -9.61
CA GLY A 306 -7.95 15.25 -10.03
C GLY A 306 -6.92 15.38 -11.16
N LEU A 307 -6.82 16.51 -11.86
CA LEU A 307 -5.92 16.67 -13.01
C LEU A 307 -4.44 16.49 -12.63
N MET A 308 -4.03 16.89 -11.43
CA MET A 308 -2.64 16.71 -10.96
C MET A 308 -2.37 15.36 -10.27
N ARG A 309 -3.29 14.39 -10.32
CA ARG A 309 -3.02 13.02 -9.83
C ARG A 309 -1.77 12.38 -10.48
N PRO A 310 -1.50 12.54 -11.79
CA PRO A 310 -0.30 11.99 -12.41
C PRO A 310 0.99 12.56 -11.83
N TRP A 311 1.05 13.87 -11.62
CA TRP A 311 2.18 14.54 -10.99
C TRP A 311 2.40 14.05 -9.56
N ALA A 312 1.32 13.97 -8.76
CA ALA A 312 1.37 13.47 -7.39
C ALA A 312 1.89 12.02 -7.31
N ALA A 313 1.42 11.16 -8.21
CA ALA A 313 1.83 9.76 -8.28
C ALA A 313 3.32 9.61 -8.65
N VAL A 314 3.80 10.34 -9.66
CA VAL A 314 5.21 10.35 -10.06
C VAL A 314 6.11 10.90 -8.96
N ARG A 315 5.72 12.00 -8.32
CA ARG A 315 6.47 12.61 -7.20
C ARG A 315 6.62 11.65 -6.03
N LEU A 316 5.54 10.94 -5.66
CA LEU A 316 5.57 9.96 -4.57
C LEU A 316 6.41 8.73 -4.95
N ALA A 317 6.23 8.18 -6.15
CA ALA A 317 7.00 7.03 -6.64
C ALA A 317 8.50 7.32 -6.67
N ARG A 318 8.88 8.51 -7.16
CA ARG A 318 10.26 8.99 -7.14
C ARG A 318 10.83 9.06 -5.74
N TYR A 319 10.11 9.72 -4.83
CA TYR A 319 10.55 9.84 -3.44
C TYR A 319 10.74 8.48 -2.78
N VAL A 320 9.82 7.54 -2.95
CA VAL A 320 9.92 6.20 -2.36
C VAL A 320 11.09 5.41 -2.96
N ALA A 321 11.26 5.44 -4.28
CA ALA A 321 12.35 4.73 -4.94
C ALA A 321 13.73 5.24 -4.47
N GLU A 322 13.94 6.55 -4.43
CA GLU A 322 15.24 7.14 -4.04
C GLU A 322 15.63 6.87 -2.57
N HIS A 323 14.65 6.58 -1.72
CA HIS A 323 14.84 6.22 -0.31
C HIS A 323 14.71 4.71 -0.06
N THR A 324 14.88 3.91 -1.11
CA THR A 324 14.91 2.45 -1.06
C THR A 324 16.24 1.98 -1.64
N ALA A 325 16.93 1.11 -0.92
CA ALA A 325 18.24 0.60 -1.31
C ALA A 325 18.38 -0.89 -1.04
N ILE A 326 19.32 -1.52 -1.74
CA ILE A 326 19.73 -2.90 -1.53
C ILE A 326 21.25 -2.96 -1.34
N ARG A 327 21.70 -3.81 -0.44
CA ARG A 327 23.10 -4.20 -0.31
C ARG A 327 23.24 -5.64 -0.79
N ILE A 328 24.04 -5.83 -1.84
CA ILE A 328 24.36 -7.16 -2.36
C ILE A 328 25.66 -7.61 -1.70
N GLU A 329 25.61 -8.72 -0.97
CA GLU A 329 26.82 -9.43 -0.53
C GLU A 329 27.34 -10.27 -1.71
N GLY A 330 28.58 -10.05 -2.12
CA GLY A 330 29.21 -10.67 -3.29
C GLY A 330 29.29 -9.75 -4.53
N GLU A 331 29.91 -10.24 -5.61
CA GLU A 331 30.00 -9.47 -6.85
C GLU A 331 28.63 -9.43 -7.54
N ILE A 332 28.13 -8.21 -7.81
CA ILE A 332 26.81 -7.96 -8.39
C ILE A 332 26.60 -8.79 -9.67
N GLY A 333 27.60 -8.86 -10.56
CA GLY A 333 27.52 -9.60 -11.82
C GLY A 333 27.33 -11.10 -11.62
N GLU A 334 28.10 -11.71 -10.73
CA GLU A 334 28.03 -13.15 -10.43
C GLU A 334 26.73 -13.52 -9.74
N VAL A 335 26.32 -12.74 -8.73
CA VAL A 335 25.06 -12.96 -7.98
C VAL A 335 23.87 -12.94 -8.93
N PHE A 336 23.79 -11.98 -9.85
CA PHE A 336 22.68 -11.92 -10.80
C PHE A 336 22.75 -12.99 -11.89
N THR A 337 23.93 -13.39 -12.33
CA THR A 337 24.07 -14.53 -13.25
C THR A 337 23.52 -15.80 -12.60
N GLN A 338 23.88 -16.07 -11.33
CA GLN A 338 23.33 -17.20 -10.56
C GLN A 338 21.80 -17.11 -10.41
N PHE A 339 21.27 -15.90 -10.17
CA PHE A 339 19.83 -15.68 -10.06
C PHE A 339 19.10 -15.99 -11.36
N GLN A 340 19.66 -15.61 -12.51
CA GLN A 340 19.09 -15.87 -13.83
C GLN A 340 19.12 -17.36 -14.17
N THR A 341 20.24 -18.05 -13.96
CA THR A 341 20.35 -19.49 -14.26
C THR A 341 19.35 -20.31 -13.42
N THR A 342 19.21 -19.99 -12.13
CA THR A 342 18.26 -20.68 -11.25
C THR A 342 16.81 -20.30 -11.58
N GLY A 343 16.55 -19.02 -11.87
CA GLY A 343 15.21 -18.50 -12.14
C GLY A 343 14.65 -18.87 -13.51
N ALA A 344 15.51 -19.06 -14.51
CA ALA A 344 15.10 -19.44 -15.87
C ALA A 344 14.55 -20.88 -15.94
N ALA A 345 15.16 -21.82 -15.21
CA ALA A 345 14.69 -23.19 -15.12
C ALA A 345 13.27 -23.30 -14.52
N VAL A 346 13.00 -22.45 -13.51
CA VAL A 346 11.69 -22.31 -12.89
C VAL A 346 10.73 -21.66 -13.89
N GLY A 347 11.11 -20.52 -14.49
CA GLY A 347 10.24 -19.71 -15.36
C GLY A 347 9.62 -20.40 -16.58
N ALA A 348 10.26 -21.44 -17.14
CA ALA A 348 9.72 -22.23 -18.25
C ALA A 348 8.47 -23.04 -17.87
N GLU A 349 8.38 -23.50 -16.61
CA GLU A 349 7.26 -24.30 -16.10
C GLU A 349 6.00 -23.42 -15.81
N TYR A 350 6.21 -22.14 -15.47
CA TYR A 350 5.14 -21.19 -15.08
C TYR A 350 4.46 -20.49 -16.26
N MET A 351 4.92 -20.69 -17.49
CA MET A 351 4.27 -20.14 -18.70
C MET A 351 2.83 -20.66 -18.90
N SER A 352 2.43 -21.71 -18.16
CA SER A 352 1.12 -22.38 -18.25
C SER A 352 0.06 -21.89 -17.25
N MET A 353 0.40 -21.07 -16.24
CA MET A 353 -0.57 -20.69 -15.20
C MET A 353 -1.12 -19.28 -15.41
N GLU A 354 -2.23 -19.16 -16.13
CA GLU A 354 -3.06 -17.95 -16.16
C GLU A 354 -3.60 -17.66 -14.74
N GLY A 355 -2.95 -16.73 -14.05
CA GLY A 355 -3.50 -16.13 -12.83
C GLY A 355 -4.61 -15.12 -13.17
N ILE A 356 -5.68 -15.11 -12.37
CA ILE A 356 -6.74 -14.09 -12.42
C ILE A 356 -6.54 -13.15 -11.23
N ASP A 357 -6.67 -11.85 -11.47
CA ASP A 357 -6.61 -10.79 -10.46
C ASP A 357 -8.03 -10.39 -10.04
N PHE A 358 -8.33 -10.51 -8.75
CA PHE A 358 -9.62 -10.11 -8.18
C PHE A 358 -9.66 -8.66 -7.69
N GLY A 359 -8.62 -7.87 -7.98
CA GLY A 359 -8.62 -6.42 -7.76
C GLY A 359 -8.18 -5.96 -6.37
N PHE A 360 -7.59 -6.85 -5.57
CA PHE A 360 -7.09 -6.57 -4.22
C PHE A 360 -5.64 -6.08 -4.20
#